data_AF-F8A9H8-F1
#
_entry.id   AF-F8A9H8-F1
#
_cell.length_a   1.000
_cell.length_b   1.000
_cell.length_c   1.000
_cell.angle_alpha   90.00
_cell.angle_beta   90.00
_cell.angle_gamma   90.00
#
_symmetry.space_group_name_H-M   'P 1'
#
loop_
_entity.id
_entity.type
_entity.pdbx_description
1 polymer ?
#
loop_
_entity_poly.entity_id
_entity_poly.type
_entity_poly.pdbx_seq_one_letter_code
_entity_poly.pdbx_strand_id
1 'polypeptide(L)'
;MIMRKDRRFSLADKVALFFIMVFVFGAAGLYYNLTRLQKTELLMSSRVMANMINSLISASSELKGLWVADKKDLKAVATVYGITPNGSQVDLYRIHDPEFMYFVSKLINDPKAKINLDFKSVPPSSETWSLKDGVFVYKKPVLVSKACVSCHQANKGAPSLRLGEAAGAISIKFYDQNLWTLLGQSMSLYAPAVFLLVTLILYVLVRFELIKPLSELTQKVHEMSLGNLDVDLGVKGLAEENSRDEIVKLAISIERLRRSQKTMEKMLDDDSLML
;
A
#
# COMPACT_ATOMS: atom_id res chain seq x y z
N MET A 1 19.25 -40.08 -30.55
CA MET A 1 18.90 -40.18 -29.11
C MET A 1 19.46 -38.95 -28.41
N ILE A 2 18.62 -37.95 -28.15
CA ILE A 2 19.05 -36.68 -27.52
C ILE A 2 19.07 -36.91 -26.02
N MET A 3 20.25 -37.03 -25.41
CA MET A 3 20.38 -37.03 -23.95
C MET A 3 19.87 -35.68 -23.42
N ARG A 4 18.68 -35.69 -22.80
CA ARG A 4 18.22 -34.58 -21.97
C ARG A 4 19.22 -34.43 -20.83
N LYS A 5 20.05 -33.40 -20.91
CA LYS A 5 20.94 -32.99 -19.82
C LYS A 5 20.03 -32.56 -18.66
N ASP A 6 19.90 -33.43 -17.66
CA ASP A 6 19.18 -33.13 -16.42
C ASP A 6 19.85 -31.92 -15.75
N ARG A 7 19.33 -30.73 -16.02
CA ARG A 7 19.71 -29.50 -15.31
C ARG A 7 19.07 -29.55 -13.94
N ARG A 8 19.67 -30.32 -13.03
CA ARG A 8 19.35 -30.20 -11.61
C ARG A 8 19.87 -28.84 -11.15
N PHE A 9 18.96 -27.99 -10.68
CA PHE A 9 19.32 -26.70 -10.09
C PHE A 9 20.31 -26.89 -8.95
N SER A 10 21.38 -26.11 -8.93
CA SER A 10 22.32 -26.11 -7.80
C SER A 10 21.63 -25.57 -6.55
N LEU A 11 22.21 -25.84 -5.38
CA LEU A 11 21.72 -25.27 -4.11
C LEU A 11 21.69 -23.73 -4.18
N ALA A 12 22.70 -23.12 -4.81
CA ALA A 12 22.78 -21.68 -5.03
C ALA A 12 21.60 -21.15 -5.87
N ASP A 13 21.22 -21.87 -6.94
CA ASP A 13 20.09 -21.46 -7.79
C ASP A 13 18.76 -21.53 -7.02
N LYS A 14 18.59 -22.55 -6.17
CA LYS A 14 17.38 -22.68 -5.33
C LYS A 14 17.27 -21.56 -4.30
N VAL A 15 18.38 -21.21 -3.66
CA VAL A 15 18.40 -20.08 -2.71
C VAL A 15 18.14 -18.76 -3.44
N ALA A 16 18.77 -18.52 -4.58
CA ALA A 16 18.52 -17.32 -5.37
C ALA A 16 17.03 -17.22 -5.78
N LEU A 17 16.44 -18.33 -6.23
CA LEU A 17 15.01 -18.39 -6.58
C LEU A 17 14.11 -18.09 -5.37
N PHE A 18 14.46 -18.62 -4.19
CA PHE A 18 13.75 -18.29 -2.94
C PHE A 18 13.80 -16.79 -2.63
N PHE A 19 14.96 -16.14 -2.73
CA PHE A 19 15.08 -14.70 -2.51
C PHE A 19 14.29 -13.87 -3.52
N ILE A 20 14.33 -14.25 -4.80
CA ILE A 20 13.51 -13.62 -5.85
C ILE A 20 12.02 -13.77 -5.50
N MET A 21 11.60 -14.96 -5.10
CA MET A 21 10.23 -15.23 -4.68
C MET A 21 9.82 -14.35 -3.50
N VAL A 22 10.63 -14.26 -2.45
CA VAL A 22 10.39 -13.38 -1.29
C VAL A 22 10.28 -11.92 -1.73
N PHE A 23 11.15 -11.46 -2.63
CA PHE A 23 11.10 -10.10 -3.16
C PHE A 23 9.82 -9.82 -3.95
N VAL A 24 9.40 -10.76 -4.82
CA VAL A 24 8.17 -10.64 -5.60
C VAL A 24 6.94 -10.61 -4.69
N PHE A 25 6.85 -11.50 -3.70
CA PHE A 25 5.75 -11.49 -2.73
C PHE A 25 5.74 -10.24 -1.86
N GLY A 26 6.92 -9.76 -1.43
CA GLY A 26 7.06 -8.51 -0.69
C GLY A 26 6.58 -7.31 -1.50
N ALA A 27 7.02 -7.20 -2.77
CA ALA A 27 6.61 -6.13 -3.67
C ALA A 27 5.09 -6.19 -3.97
N ALA A 28 4.54 -7.38 -4.22
CA ALA A 28 3.11 -7.57 -4.44
C ALA A 28 2.28 -7.21 -3.19
N GLY A 29 2.74 -7.62 -2.00
CA GLY A 29 2.10 -7.30 -0.73
C GLY A 29 2.14 -5.80 -0.42
N LEU A 30 3.27 -5.14 -0.68
CA LEU A 30 3.40 -3.69 -0.55
C LEU A 30 2.45 -2.96 -1.51
N TYR A 31 2.45 -3.35 -2.79
CA TYR A 31 1.55 -2.79 -3.80
C TYR A 31 0.09 -2.92 -3.36
N TYR A 32 -0.33 -4.13 -2.95
CA TYR A 32 -1.70 -4.37 -2.48
C TYR A 32 -2.06 -3.48 -1.28
N ASN A 33 -1.19 -3.38 -0.27
CA ASN A 33 -1.44 -2.54 0.90
C ASN A 33 -1.55 -1.05 0.54
N LEU A 34 -0.66 -0.53 -0.30
CA LEU A 34 -0.69 0.86 -0.75
C LEU A 34 -1.96 1.16 -1.53
N THR A 35 -2.37 0.27 -2.45
CA THR A 35 -3.63 0.45 -3.19
C THR A 35 -4.85 0.50 -2.27
N ARG A 36 -4.85 -0.32 -1.20
CA ARG A 36 -5.93 -0.37 -0.22
C ARG A 36 -5.96 0.88 0.65
N LEU A 37 -4.80 1.34 1.10
CA LEU A 37 -4.65 2.55 1.91
C LEU A 37 -5.11 3.79 1.13
N GLN A 38 -4.64 3.95 -0.11
CA GLN A 38 -5.06 5.04 -1.00
C GLN A 38 -6.58 5.06 -1.20
N LYS A 39 -7.19 3.91 -1.52
CA LYS A 39 -8.66 3.83 -1.68
C LYS A 39 -9.41 4.24 -0.42
N THR A 40 -8.89 3.84 0.74
CA THR A 40 -9.50 4.15 2.04
C THR A 40 -9.40 5.64 2.35
N GLU A 41 -8.24 6.24 2.10
CA GLU A 41 -7.98 7.68 2.30
C GLU A 41 -8.85 8.53 1.37
N LEU A 42 -8.90 8.20 0.07
CA LEU A 42 -9.74 8.91 -0.90
C LEU A 42 -11.22 8.84 -0.53
N LEU A 43 -11.69 7.67 -0.10
CA LEU A 43 -13.07 7.49 0.34
C LEU A 43 -13.37 8.30 1.61
N MET A 44 -12.45 8.30 2.58
CA MET A 44 -12.60 9.07 3.82
C MET A 44 -12.60 10.58 3.55
N SER A 45 -11.65 11.07 2.76
CA SER A 45 -11.56 12.47 2.34
C SER A 45 -12.84 12.91 1.61
N SER A 46 -13.33 12.10 0.67
CA SER A 46 -14.58 12.36 -0.05
C SER A 46 -15.79 12.44 0.88
N ARG A 47 -15.88 11.55 1.88
CA ARG A 47 -16.97 11.57 2.87
C ARG A 47 -16.93 12.83 3.73
N VAL A 48 -15.74 13.24 4.17
CA VAL A 48 -15.56 14.48 4.94
C VAL A 48 -16.00 15.69 4.11
N MET A 49 -15.53 15.79 2.87
CA MET A 49 -15.94 16.87 1.95
C MET A 49 -17.45 16.86 1.68
N ALA A 50 -18.04 15.69 1.39
CA ALA A 50 -19.46 15.58 1.14
C ALA A 50 -20.32 15.93 2.37
N ASN A 51 -19.89 15.52 3.57
CA ASN A 51 -20.57 15.90 4.80
C ASN A 51 -20.44 17.40 5.08
N MET A 52 -19.27 18.00 4.84
CA MET A 52 -19.09 19.44 4.94
C MET A 52 -20.04 20.21 4.00
N ILE A 53 -20.15 19.78 2.74
CA ILE A 53 -21.10 20.36 1.78
C ILE A 53 -22.54 20.21 2.27
N ASN A 54 -22.92 19.02 2.74
CA ASN A 54 -24.27 18.76 3.21
C ASN A 54 -24.62 19.61 4.46
N SER A 55 -23.65 19.81 5.36
CA SER A 55 -23.77 20.71 6.51
C SER A 55 -23.92 22.17 6.07
N LEU A 56 -23.17 22.62 5.06
CA LEU A 56 -23.31 23.97 4.51
C LEU A 56 -24.69 24.19 3.87
N ILE A 57 -25.20 23.21 3.11
CA ILE A 57 -26.55 23.25 2.53
C ILE A 57 -27.58 23.34 3.67
N SER A 58 -27.47 22.49 4.68
CA SER A 58 -28.39 22.48 5.83
C SER A 58 -28.36 23.80 6.59
N ALA A 59 -27.18 24.33 6.92
CA ALA A 59 -27.03 25.61 7.60
C ALA A 59 -27.58 26.79 6.77
N SER A 60 -27.36 26.79 5.45
CA SER A 60 -27.91 27.82 4.57
C SER A 60 -29.44 27.82 4.58
N SER A 61 -30.07 26.65 4.69
CA SER A 61 -31.52 26.53 4.73
C SER A 61 -32.12 26.98 6.07
N GLU A 62 -31.43 26.75 7.19
CA GLU A 62 -31.85 27.24 8.51
C GLU A 62 -31.75 28.77 8.62
N LEU A 63 -30.69 29.35 8.04
CA LEU A 63 -30.45 30.80 8.04
C LEU A 63 -31.20 31.57 6.94
N LYS A 64 -32.10 30.90 6.20
CA LYS A 64 -32.83 31.45 5.04
C LYS A 64 -31.90 32.07 3.97
N GLY A 65 -30.69 31.52 3.83
CA GLY A 65 -29.65 31.99 2.91
C GLY A 65 -28.26 31.90 3.54
N LEU A 66 -27.24 31.77 2.70
CA LEU A 66 -25.86 31.97 3.12
C LEU A 66 -25.51 33.45 2.96
N TRP A 67 -25.07 34.06 4.05
CA TRP A 67 -24.72 35.48 4.13
C TRP A 67 -23.21 35.62 4.13
N VAL A 68 -22.66 36.38 3.19
CA VAL A 68 -21.20 36.56 3.05
C VAL A 68 -20.89 38.05 2.99
N ALA A 69 -19.84 38.48 3.69
CA ALA A 69 -19.34 39.85 3.62
C ALA A 69 -18.83 40.15 2.21
N ASP A 70 -19.02 41.39 1.73
CA ASP A 70 -18.78 41.82 0.36
C ASP A 70 -17.56 41.16 -0.31
N LYS A 71 -17.79 40.49 -1.44
CA LYS A 71 -16.74 40.08 -2.38
C LYS A 71 -17.17 40.52 -3.77
N LYS A 72 -16.27 41.26 -4.43
CA LYS A 72 -16.43 41.89 -5.76
C LYS A 72 -16.92 40.99 -6.91
N ASP A 73 -17.04 39.68 -6.69
CA ASP A 73 -17.34 38.66 -7.70
C ASP A 73 -18.65 37.88 -7.45
N LEU A 74 -19.48 38.25 -6.46
CA LEU A 74 -20.74 37.56 -6.15
C LEU A 74 -21.95 38.48 -6.39
N LYS A 75 -22.89 38.10 -7.27
CA LYS A 75 -24.20 38.72 -7.44
C LYS A 75 -25.13 38.31 -6.29
N ALA A 76 -25.40 39.27 -5.42
CA ALA A 76 -26.32 39.10 -4.30
C ALA A 76 -27.79 39.18 -4.71
N VAL A 77 -28.64 38.42 -4.02
CA VAL A 77 -30.10 38.44 -4.17
C VAL A 77 -30.76 39.32 -3.11
N ALA A 78 -30.08 39.52 -1.98
CA ALA A 78 -30.50 40.37 -0.90
C ALA A 78 -29.28 40.86 -0.11
N THR A 79 -29.40 42.02 0.51
CA THR A 79 -28.36 42.62 1.36
C THR A 79 -28.93 42.94 2.73
N VAL A 80 -28.20 42.59 3.79
CA VAL A 80 -28.50 43.00 5.17
C VAL A 80 -27.26 43.67 5.71
N TYR A 81 -27.42 44.83 6.33
CA TYR A 81 -26.32 45.52 6.98
C TYR A 81 -26.35 45.27 8.49
N GLY A 82 -25.17 45.13 9.08
CA GLY A 82 -24.96 45.07 10.52
C GLY A 82 -23.89 46.07 10.94
N ILE A 83 -23.89 46.46 12.22
CA ILE A 83 -22.85 47.32 12.80
C ILE A 83 -22.05 46.45 13.76
N THR A 84 -20.74 46.40 13.57
CA THR A 84 -19.84 45.67 14.48
C THR A 84 -19.71 46.40 15.82
N PRO A 85 -19.20 45.75 16.89
CA PRO A 85 -18.91 46.41 18.16
C PRO A 85 -17.98 47.62 18.04
N ASN A 86 -17.20 47.68 16.95
CA ASN A 86 -16.26 48.76 16.68
C ASN A 86 -16.89 49.89 15.84
N GLY A 87 -18.19 49.84 15.58
CA GLY A 87 -18.93 50.83 14.80
C GLY A 87 -18.79 50.70 13.29
N SER A 88 -18.10 49.68 12.77
CA SER A 88 -17.99 49.47 11.33
C SER A 88 -19.23 48.80 10.77
N GLN A 89 -19.75 49.32 9.66
CA GLN A 89 -20.84 48.68 8.92
C GLN A 89 -20.28 47.47 8.17
N VAL A 90 -20.95 46.32 8.31
CA VAL A 90 -20.68 45.11 7.56
C VAL A 90 -21.93 44.80 6.75
N ASP A 91 -21.79 44.90 5.44
CA ASP A 91 -22.83 44.50 4.50
C ASP A 91 -22.69 43.00 4.22
N LEU A 92 -23.74 42.27 4.53
CA LEU A 92 -23.88 40.84 4.29
C LEU A 92 -24.76 40.61 3.08
N TYR A 93 -24.23 39.87 2.13
CA TYR A 93 -24.85 39.58 0.86
C TYR A 93 -25.37 38.15 0.86
N ARG A 94 -26.64 37.97 0.55
CA ARG A 94 -27.26 36.66 0.34
C ARG A 94 -26.92 36.16 -1.06
N ILE A 95 -26.23 35.03 -1.12
CA ILE A 95 -25.78 34.43 -2.39
C ILE A 95 -26.95 33.70 -3.09
N HIS A 96 -27.07 33.85 -4.42
CA HIS A 96 -28.02 33.12 -5.28
C HIS A 96 -27.57 31.65 -5.48
N ASP A 97 -28.48 30.70 -5.67
CA ASP A 97 -28.17 29.24 -5.77
C ASP A 97 -27.01 28.85 -6.72
N PRO A 98 -26.86 29.41 -7.94
CA PRO A 98 -25.74 29.12 -8.85
C PRO A 98 -24.40 29.67 -8.35
N GLU A 99 -24.43 30.75 -7.57
CA GLU A 99 -23.22 31.38 -7.03
C GLU A 99 -22.80 30.78 -5.70
N PHE A 100 -23.76 30.24 -4.93
CA PHE A 100 -23.48 29.45 -3.73
C PHE A 100 -22.65 28.22 -4.12
N MET A 101 -23.04 27.58 -5.22
CA MET A 101 -22.30 26.48 -5.82
C MET A 101 -20.85 26.84 -6.17
N TYR A 102 -20.66 27.99 -6.81
CA TYR A 102 -19.33 28.52 -7.13
C TYR A 102 -18.53 28.82 -5.86
N PHE A 103 -19.16 29.45 -4.86
CA PHE A 103 -18.53 29.77 -3.58
C PHE A 103 -18.07 28.52 -2.83
N VAL A 104 -18.92 27.50 -2.70
CA VAL A 104 -18.57 26.23 -2.04
C VAL A 104 -17.42 25.54 -2.78
N SER A 105 -17.45 25.53 -4.12
CA SER A 105 -16.35 24.97 -4.92
C SER A 105 -15.03 25.74 -4.73
N LYS A 106 -15.08 27.06 -4.54
CA LYS A 106 -13.90 27.92 -4.24
C LYS A 106 -13.41 27.78 -2.81
N LEU A 107 -14.28 27.46 -1.85
CA LEU A 107 -13.89 27.26 -0.46
C LEU A 107 -13.11 25.95 -0.28
N ILE A 108 -13.52 24.93 -1.03
CA ILE A 108 -12.92 23.58 -1.03
C ILE A 108 -12.00 23.43 -2.26
N ASN A 109 -11.30 24.50 -2.65
CA ASN A 109 -10.48 24.51 -3.85
C ASN A 109 -9.18 23.72 -3.60
N ASP A 110 -9.31 22.41 -3.46
CA ASP A 110 -8.22 21.45 -3.55
C ASP A 110 -7.87 21.35 -5.04
N PRO A 111 -6.65 21.70 -5.46
CA PRO A 111 -6.23 21.64 -6.87
C PRO A 111 -6.38 20.24 -7.49
N LYS A 112 -6.50 19.19 -6.66
CA LYS A 112 -6.63 17.79 -7.10
C LYS A 112 -8.08 17.30 -7.14
N ALA A 113 -9.05 18.03 -6.58
CA ALA A 113 -10.44 17.60 -6.48
C ALA A 113 -11.39 18.53 -7.27
N LYS A 114 -12.28 17.95 -8.08
CA LYS A 114 -13.42 18.68 -8.67
C LYS A 114 -14.71 18.21 -8.03
N ILE A 115 -15.46 19.14 -7.47
CA ILE A 115 -16.74 18.92 -6.81
C ILE A 115 -17.85 19.40 -7.74
N ASN A 116 -18.84 18.56 -7.99
CA ASN A 116 -20.03 18.89 -8.76
C ASN A 116 -21.28 18.47 -7.99
N LEU A 117 -22.28 19.33 -7.93
CA LEU A 117 -23.60 19.00 -7.39
C LEU A 117 -24.58 18.90 -8.56
N ASP A 118 -25.13 17.71 -8.77
CA ASP A 118 -26.08 17.44 -9.85
C ASP A 118 -27.48 17.17 -9.26
N PHE A 119 -28.31 18.21 -9.29
CA PHE A 119 -29.72 18.15 -8.88
C PHE A 119 -30.67 17.77 -10.02
N LYS A 120 -30.14 17.47 -11.21
CA LYS A 120 -30.93 17.06 -12.40
C LYS A 120 -30.83 15.57 -12.67
N SER A 121 -29.76 14.92 -12.21
CA SER A 121 -29.57 13.47 -12.35
C SER A 121 -30.39 12.65 -11.37
N VAL A 122 -30.78 11.44 -11.77
CA VAL A 122 -31.31 10.42 -10.85
C VAL A 122 -30.23 10.09 -9.82
N PRO A 123 -30.43 10.45 -8.54
CA PRO A 123 -29.40 10.27 -7.54
C PRO A 123 -29.26 8.79 -7.17
N PRO A 124 -28.06 8.34 -6.77
CA PRO A 124 -27.88 6.97 -6.33
C PRO A 124 -28.66 6.71 -5.04
N SER A 125 -29.17 5.49 -4.85
CA SER A 125 -29.89 5.10 -3.64
C SER A 125 -29.02 5.13 -2.37
N SER A 126 -27.70 5.08 -2.53
CA SER A 126 -26.71 5.09 -1.45
C SER A 126 -25.40 5.73 -1.91
N GLU A 127 -24.45 5.88 -0.98
CA GLU A 127 -23.09 6.31 -1.32
C GLU A 127 -22.44 5.31 -2.29
N THR A 128 -21.89 5.80 -3.39
CA THR A 128 -21.19 4.97 -4.38
C THR A 128 -19.82 5.56 -4.68
N TRP A 129 -18.85 4.71 -5.00
CA TRP A 129 -17.52 5.15 -5.40
C TRP A 129 -16.93 4.23 -6.45
N SER A 130 -16.03 4.77 -7.27
CA SER A 130 -15.29 4.02 -8.27
C SER A 130 -13.92 4.64 -8.48
N LEU A 131 -12.90 3.80 -8.66
CA LEU A 131 -11.57 4.21 -9.09
C LEU A 131 -11.30 3.55 -10.45
N LYS A 132 -11.27 4.34 -11.53
CA LYS A 132 -10.98 3.88 -12.90
C LYS A 132 -10.01 4.84 -13.56
N ASP A 133 -8.98 4.31 -14.20
CA ASP A 133 -8.01 5.08 -15.01
C ASP A 133 -7.42 6.31 -14.29
N GLY A 134 -7.05 6.13 -13.01
CA GLY A 134 -6.48 7.22 -12.19
C GLY A 134 -7.48 8.30 -11.76
N VAL A 135 -8.78 8.10 -12.04
CA VAL A 135 -9.86 9.00 -11.61
C VAL A 135 -10.69 8.31 -10.54
N PHE A 136 -10.64 8.89 -9.33
CA PHE A 136 -11.53 8.48 -8.25
C PHE A 136 -12.81 9.31 -8.32
N VAL A 137 -13.96 8.65 -8.35
CA VAL A 137 -15.28 9.28 -8.36
C VAL A 137 -16.04 8.80 -7.15
N TYR A 138 -16.50 9.73 -6.32
CA TYR A 138 -17.41 9.49 -5.22
C TYR A 138 -18.73 10.19 -5.47
N LYS A 139 -19.84 9.52 -5.19
CA LYS A 139 -21.19 10.08 -5.30
C LYS A 139 -21.99 9.81 -4.03
N LYS A 140 -22.61 10.85 -3.49
CA LYS A 140 -23.50 10.77 -2.33
C LYS A 140 -24.83 11.46 -2.63
N PRO A 141 -26.00 10.84 -2.36
CA PRO A 141 -27.27 11.51 -2.54
C PRO A 141 -27.43 12.64 -1.52
N VAL A 142 -28.01 13.75 -1.96
CA VAL A 142 -28.46 14.85 -1.10
C VAL A 142 -29.90 14.57 -0.75
N LEU A 143 -30.16 14.23 0.52
CA LEU A 143 -31.51 13.95 0.99
C LEU A 143 -32.21 15.23 1.42
N VAL A 144 -33.47 15.36 1.03
CA VAL A 144 -34.34 16.50 1.36
C VAL A 144 -34.63 16.50 2.86
N SER A 145 -34.16 17.56 3.53
CA SER A 145 -34.43 17.81 4.95
C SER A 145 -35.69 18.66 5.14
N LYS A 146 -36.14 18.84 6.39
CA LYS A 146 -37.28 19.72 6.73
C LYS A 146 -37.07 21.15 6.24
N ALA A 147 -35.83 21.62 6.29
CA ALA A 147 -35.48 22.96 5.87
C ALA A 147 -35.57 23.15 4.35
N CYS A 148 -35.23 22.12 3.55
CA CYS A 148 -35.45 22.13 2.10
C CYS A 148 -36.93 22.26 1.75
N VAL A 149 -37.79 21.50 2.44
CA VAL A 149 -39.24 21.55 2.22
C VAL A 149 -39.81 22.92 2.55
N SER A 150 -39.23 23.72 3.45
CA SER A 150 -39.76 25.05 3.78
C SER A 150 -39.85 26.02 2.58
N CYS A 151 -38.94 25.89 1.61
CA CYS A 151 -38.90 26.70 0.38
C CYS A 151 -39.46 25.96 -0.83
N HIS A 152 -39.33 24.63 -0.88
CA HIS A 152 -39.72 23.76 -2.00
C HIS A 152 -41.07 23.06 -1.81
N GLN A 153 -42.03 23.71 -1.13
CA GLN A 153 -43.42 23.23 -1.10
C GLN A 153 -44.11 23.52 -2.44
N ALA A 154 -45.02 22.63 -2.85
CA ALA A 154 -45.71 22.62 -4.14
C ALA A 154 -46.41 23.93 -4.58
N ASN A 155 -46.51 24.95 -3.72
CA ASN A 155 -47.30 26.16 -3.95
C ASN A 155 -46.49 27.45 -4.24
N LYS A 156 -45.16 27.38 -4.46
CA LYS A 156 -44.32 28.59 -4.69
C LYS A 156 -43.55 28.63 -6.01
N GLY A 157 -43.98 27.87 -7.03
CA GLY A 157 -43.31 27.86 -8.35
C GLY A 157 -41.94 27.15 -8.37
N ALA A 158 -41.48 26.63 -7.23
CA ALA A 158 -40.31 25.76 -7.11
C ALA A 158 -40.74 24.28 -7.24
N PRO A 159 -39.85 23.37 -7.70
CA PRO A 159 -40.15 21.95 -7.77
C PRO A 159 -40.50 21.41 -6.38
N SER A 160 -41.61 20.66 -6.30
CA SER A 160 -42.11 20.08 -5.04
C SER A 160 -41.20 18.95 -4.57
N LEU A 161 -40.55 19.11 -3.42
CA LEU A 161 -39.67 18.10 -2.83
C LEU A 161 -40.31 17.47 -1.58
N ARG A 162 -40.17 16.14 -1.41
CA ARG A 162 -40.66 15.42 -0.22
C ARG A 162 -39.54 15.12 0.77
N LEU A 163 -39.87 15.12 2.06
CA LEU A 163 -38.93 14.71 3.12
C LEU A 163 -38.35 13.31 2.84
N GLY A 164 -37.02 13.20 2.88
CA GLY A 164 -36.30 11.95 2.64
C GLY A 164 -36.16 11.58 1.16
N GLU A 165 -36.78 12.32 0.24
CA GLU A 165 -36.50 12.20 -1.19
C GLU A 165 -35.07 12.68 -1.48
N ALA A 166 -34.46 12.16 -2.54
CA ALA A 166 -33.15 12.63 -2.96
C ALA A 166 -33.30 13.80 -3.94
N ALA A 167 -32.82 14.98 -3.54
CA ALA A 167 -32.87 16.19 -4.36
C ALA A 167 -31.81 16.21 -5.47
N GLY A 168 -30.75 15.43 -5.31
CA GLY A 168 -29.60 15.40 -6.23
C GLY A 168 -28.45 14.58 -5.68
N ALA A 169 -27.28 14.71 -6.28
CA ALA A 169 -26.07 14.00 -5.86
C ALA A 169 -24.85 14.93 -5.77
N ILE A 170 -24.08 14.77 -4.69
CA ILE A 170 -22.72 15.31 -4.54
C ILE A 170 -21.78 14.37 -5.28
N SER A 171 -21.13 14.85 -6.33
CA SER A 171 -20.09 14.11 -7.06
C SER A 171 -18.72 14.75 -6.79
N ILE A 172 -17.80 13.99 -6.21
CA ILE A 172 -16.42 14.42 -5.97
C ILE A 172 -15.52 13.59 -6.88
N LYS A 173 -14.65 14.26 -7.63
CA LYS A 173 -13.70 13.62 -8.54
C LYS A 173 -12.27 14.01 -8.17
N PHE A 174 -11.43 13.04 -7.83
CA PHE A 174 -9.99 13.24 -7.71
C PHE A 174 -9.30 12.76 -8.97
N TYR A 175 -8.48 13.62 -9.57
CA TYR A 175 -7.71 13.30 -10.77
C TYR A 175 -6.29 12.89 -10.40
N ASP A 176 -5.64 12.18 -11.32
CA ASP A 176 -4.24 11.80 -11.25
C ASP A 176 -3.88 10.99 -9.99
N GLN A 177 -4.79 10.11 -9.60
CA GLN A 177 -4.65 9.19 -8.47
C GLN A 177 -3.82 7.96 -8.84
N ASN A 178 -2.74 8.18 -9.59
CA ASN A 178 -1.82 7.13 -9.98
C ASN A 178 -0.97 6.72 -8.78
N LEU A 179 -0.92 5.42 -8.50
CA LEU A 179 -0.08 4.89 -7.40
C LEU A 179 1.38 5.30 -7.54
N TRP A 180 1.88 5.40 -8.77
CA TRP A 180 3.26 5.80 -9.03
C TRP A 180 3.57 7.23 -8.62
N THR A 181 2.62 8.17 -8.77
CA THR A 181 2.82 9.56 -8.34
C THR A 181 2.78 9.66 -6.81
N LEU A 182 1.90 8.91 -6.16
CA LEU A 182 1.85 8.80 -4.70
C LEU A 182 3.09 8.13 -4.12
N LEU A 183 3.52 7.00 -4.68
CA LEU A 183 4.76 6.30 -4.33
C LEU A 183 5.96 7.24 -4.47
N GLY A 184 6.07 7.98 -5.58
CA GLY A 184 7.16 8.92 -5.80
C GLY A 184 7.20 10.10 -4.83
N GLN A 185 6.05 10.51 -4.29
CA GLN A 185 5.95 11.62 -3.33
C GLN A 185 6.00 11.17 -1.86
N SER A 186 5.50 9.97 -1.54
CA SER A 186 5.38 9.47 -0.17
C SER A 186 6.50 8.51 0.23
N MET A 187 7.07 7.76 -0.71
CA MET A 187 8.22 6.91 -0.41
C MET A 187 9.48 7.76 -0.51
N SER A 188 10.00 8.12 0.66
CA SER A 188 11.42 8.31 0.86
C SER A 188 12.18 7.18 0.15
N LEU A 189 13.02 7.54 -0.82
CA LEU A 189 13.85 6.59 -1.58
C LEU A 189 14.69 5.68 -0.67
N TYR A 190 14.89 6.07 0.59
CA TYR A 190 15.64 5.33 1.59
C TYR A 190 15.01 4.00 1.97
N ALA A 191 13.68 3.91 2.15
CA ALA A 191 13.04 2.67 2.60
C ALA A 191 13.24 1.46 1.64
N PRO A 192 12.96 1.58 0.33
CA PRO A 192 13.19 0.48 -0.60
C PRO A 192 14.69 0.23 -0.82
N ALA A 193 15.52 1.27 -0.78
CA ALA A 193 16.98 1.13 -0.87
C ALA A 193 17.56 0.34 0.32
N VAL A 194 17.13 0.65 1.54
CA VAL A 194 17.52 -0.08 2.76
C VAL A 194 17.02 -1.52 2.70
N PHE A 195 15.78 -1.75 2.28
CA PHE A 195 15.26 -3.12 2.12
C PHE A 195 16.09 -3.94 1.11
N LEU A 196 16.44 -3.35 -0.03
CA LEU A 196 17.27 -4.00 -1.05
C LEU A 196 18.68 -4.27 -0.49
N LEU A 197 19.27 -3.31 0.21
CA LEU A 197 20.58 -3.45 0.84
C LEU A 197 20.60 -4.56 1.89
N VAL A 198 19.60 -4.62 2.79
CA VAL A 198 19.47 -5.69 3.79
C VAL A 198 19.28 -7.05 3.11
N THR A 199 18.45 -7.12 2.09
CA THR A 199 18.22 -8.35 1.31
C THR A 199 19.52 -8.84 0.66
N LEU A 200 20.31 -7.92 0.11
CA LEU A 200 21.59 -8.22 -0.52
C LEU A 200 22.62 -8.69 0.50
N ILE A 201 22.72 -8.04 1.67
CA ILE A 201 23.57 -8.49 2.77
C ILE A 201 23.17 -9.91 3.21
N LEU A 202 21.87 -10.17 3.40
CA LEU A 202 21.39 -11.49 3.81
C LEU A 202 21.72 -12.55 2.76
N TYR A 203 21.54 -12.23 1.47
CA TYR A 203 21.90 -13.13 0.37
C TYR A 203 23.40 -13.46 0.37
N VAL A 204 24.25 -12.44 0.56
CA VAL A 204 25.71 -12.61 0.66
C VAL A 204 26.05 -13.51 1.86
N LEU A 205 25.50 -13.22 3.05
CA LEU A 205 25.73 -14.04 4.24
C LEU A 205 25.31 -15.49 4.03
N VAL A 206 24.11 -15.76 3.51
CA VAL A 206 23.67 -17.13 3.23
C VAL A 206 24.59 -17.82 2.23
N ARG A 207 25.05 -17.11 1.19
CA ARG A 207 25.93 -17.69 0.17
C ARG A 207 27.30 -18.07 0.74
N PHE A 208 27.90 -17.21 1.56
CA PHE A 208 29.24 -17.43 2.09
C PHE A 208 29.26 -18.30 3.35
N GLU A 209 28.29 -18.16 4.23
CA GLU A 209 28.26 -18.87 5.51
C GLU A 209 27.63 -20.26 5.40
N LEU A 210 26.65 -20.45 4.51
CA LEU A 210 25.93 -21.72 4.39
C LEU A 210 26.27 -22.47 3.10
N ILE A 211 26.08 -21.84 1.94
CA ILE A 211 26.13 -22.56 0.66
C ILE A 211 27.55 -23.00 0.32
N LYS A 212 28.53 -22.11 0.45
CA LYS A 212 29.91 -22.40 0.08
C LYS A 212 30.52 -23.51 0.98
N PRO A 213 30.44 -23.44 2.33
CA PRO A 213 30.98 -24.49 3.19
C PRO A 213 30.28 -25.85 2.99
N LEU A 214 28.95 -25.86 2.80
CA LEU A 214 28.22 -27.09 2.50
C LEU A 214 28.64 -27.70 1.16
N SER A 215 28.87 -26.88 0.14
CA SER A 215 29.33 -27.35 -1.17
C SER A 215 30.72 -27.96 -1.09
N GLU A 216 31.65 -27.28 -0.40
CA GLU A 216 33.01 -27.78 -0.19
C GLU A 216 33.00 -29.08 0.63
N LEU A 217 32.20 -29.13 1.70
CA LEU A 217 32.04 -30.34 2.52
C LEU A 217 31.48 -31.51 1.70
N THR A 218 30.46 -31.25 0.88
CA THR A 218 29.84 -32.27 0.01
C THR A 218 30.87 -32.80 -1.00
N GLN A 219 31.69 -31.93 -1.58
CA GLN A 219 32.73 -32.34 -2.50
C GLN A 219 33.78 -33.24 -1.82
N LYS A 220 34.24 -32.87 -0.62
CA LYS A 220 35.20 -33.67 0.14
C LYS A 220 34.64 -35.03 0.56
N VAL A 221 33.36 -35.09 0.95
CA VAL A 221 32.66 -36.36 1.24
C VAL A 221 32.57 -37.22 -0.01
N HIS A 222 32.32 -36.61 -1.17
CA HIS A 222 32.30 -37.35 -2.43
C HIS A 222 33.67 -37.95 -2.77
N GLU A 223 34.76 -37.21 -2.59
CA GLU A 223 36.12 -37.74 -2.77
C GLU A 223 36.42 -38.90 -1.81
N MET A 224 35.99 -38.79 -0.55
CA MET A 224 36.07 -39.87 0.44
C MET A 224 35.29 -41.12 0.00
N SER A 225 34.11 -40.94 -0.58
CA SER A 225 33.31 -42.07 -1.11
C SER A 225 33.97 -42.78 -2.31
N LEU A 226 34.89 -42.11 -3.00
CA LEU A 226 35.67 -42.68 -4.10
C LEU A 226 36.95 -43.38 -3.62
N GLY A 227 37.11 -43.57 -2.30
CA GLY A 227 38.28 -44.23 -1.68
C GLY A 227 39.42 -43.29 -1.32
N ASN A 228 39.30 -41.97 -1.58
CA ASN A 228 40.30 -41.01 -1.14
C ASN A 228 40.10 -40.66 0.34
N LEU A 229 40.59 -41.52 1.23
CA LEU A 229 40.46 -41.33 2.68
C LEU A 229 41.43 -40.32 3.27
N ASP A 230 42.32 -39.70 2.49
CA ASP A 230 43.30 -38.71 2.98
C ASP A 230 42.85 -37.26 2.84
N VAL A 231 41.61 -37.03 2.38
CA VAL A 231 41.03 -35.68 2.26
C VAL A 231 40.93 -35.02 3.64
N ASP A 232 41.35 -33.76 3.74
CA ASP A 232 41.26 -32.96 4.96
C ASP A 232 39.97 -32.14 4.96
N LEU A 233 39.08 -32.43 5.92
CA LEU A 233 37.83 -31.70 6.10
C LEU A 233 38.03 -30.33 6.77
N GLY A 234 39.25 -30.00 7.22
CA GLY A 234 39.58 -28.68 7.81
C GLY A 234 39.15 -28.52 9.27
N VAL A 235 38.77 -29.63 9.92
CA VAL A 235 38.24 -29.66 11.30
C VAL A 235 39.14 -30.42 12.28
N LYS A 236 40.39 -30.71 11.88
CA LYS A 236 41.35 -31.41 12.73
C LYS A 236 41.67 -30.57 13.98
N GLY A 237 41.35 -31.11 15.16
CA GLY A 237 41.65 -30.48 16.45
C GLY A 237 40.55 -29.55 16.98
N LEU A 238 39.41 -29.42 16.27
CA LEU A 238 38.26 -28.69 16.79
C LEU A 238 37.40 -29.59 17.69
N ALA A 239 37.19 -29.15 18.93
CA ALA A 239 36.28 -29.81 19.86
C ALA A 239 34.82 -29.41 19.53
N GLU A 240 33.95 -30.39 19.37
CA GLU A 240 32.53 -30.21 18.99
C GLU A 240 31.77 -29.33 19.98
N GLU A 241 32.12 -29.43 21.26
CA GLU A 241 31.60 -28.65 22.38
C GLU A 241 31.94 -27.15 22.32
N ASN A 242 33.03 -26.79 21.63
CA ASN A 242 33.44 -25.40 21.45
C ASN A 242 32.90 -24.77 20.15
N SER A 243 32.31 -25.56 19.26
CA SER A 243 31.73 -25.05 18.02
C SER A 243 30.29 -24.62 18.21
N ARG A 244 29.97 -23.37 17.86
CA ARG A 244 28.59 -22.85 17.82
C ARG A 244 27.91 -23.03 16.46
N ASP A 245 28.67 -23.41 15.43
CA ASP A 245 28.18 -23.55 14.06
C ASP A 245 27.80 -25.02 13.76
N GLU A 246 26.56 -25.22 13.31
CA GLU A 246 26.01 -26.51 12.93
C GLU A 246 26.75 -27.17 11.76
N ILE A 247 27.25 -26.39 10.79
CA ILE A 247 28.02 -26.91 9.65
C ILE A 247 29.36 -27.47 10.13
N VAL A 248 30.00 -26.80 11.08
CA VAL A 248 31.26 -27.29 11.67
C VAL A 248 31.02 -28.58 12.46
N LYS A 249 29.92 -28.68 13.22
CA LYS A 249 29.55 -29.93 13.91
C LYS A 249 29.31 -31.09 12.94
N LEU A 250 28.66 -30.80 11.81
CA LEU A 250 28.46 -31.76 10.73
C LEU A 250 29.82 -32.22 10.15
N ALA A 251 30.72 -31.29 9.88
CA ALA A 251 32.05 -31.59 9.38
C ALA A 251 32.88 -32.45 10.37
N ILE A 252 32.80 -32.17 11.69
CA ILE A 252 33.44 -32.98 12.74
C ILE A 252 32.87 -34.40 12.75
N SER A 253 31.55 -34.55 12.64
CA SER A 253 30.90 -35.87 12.62
C SER A 253 31.34 -36.69 11.41
N ILE A 254 31.46 -36.06 10.24
CA ILE A 254 31.96 -36.71 9.02
C ILE A 254 33.45 -37.08 9.17
N GLU A 255 34.26 -36.25 9.79
CA GLU A 255 35.68 -36.57 10.05
C GLU A 255 35.85 -37.79 10.97
N ARG A 256 34.98 -37.94 11.98
CA ARG A 256 34.95 -39.16 12.81
C ARG A 256 34.59 -40.40 11.99
N LEU A 257 33.59 -40.28 11.11
CA LEU A 257 33.20 -41.36 10.19
C LEU A 257 34.38 -41.76 9.28
N ARG A 258 35.09 -40.78 8.70
CA ARG A 258 36.26 -41.00 7.85
C ARG A 258 37.35 -41.80 8.55
N ARG A 259 37.67 -41.44 9.80
CA ARG A 259 38.67 -42.18 10.61
C ARG A 259 38.23 -43.61 10.89
N SER A 260 36.95 -43.82 11.20
CA SER A 260 36.41 -45.16 11.41
C SER A 260 36.57 -46.04 10.17
N GLN A 261 36.26 -45.50 8.98
CA GLN A 261 36.44 -46.22 7.71
C GLN A 261 37.91 -46.54 7.43
N LYS A 262 38.81 -45.57 7.66
CA LYS A 262 40.26 -45.76 7.46
C LYS A 262 40.83 -46.85 8.39
N THR A 263 40.37 -46.92 9.63
CA THR A 263 40.77 -47.99 10.57
C THR A 263 40.26 -49.36 10.11
N MET A 264 39.00 -49.44 9.64
CA MET A 264 38.43 -50.69 9.12
C MET A 264 39.18 -51.19 7.88
N GLU A 265 39.48 -50.30 6.93
CA GLU A 265 40.25 -50.65 5.72
C GLU A 265 41.62 -51.21 6.09
N LYS A 266 42.31 -50.57 7.05
CA LYS A 266 43.59 -51.06 7.57
C LYS A 266 43.49 -52.46 8.21
N MET A 267 42.44 -52.70 9.00
CA MET A 267 42.22 -54.03 9.61
C MET A 267 41.98 -55.10 8.54
N LEU A 268 41.23 -54.78 7.48
CA LEU A 268 40.99 -55.70 6.37
C LEU A 268 42.26 -56.00 5.57
N ASP A 269 43.10 -54.99 5.32
CA ASP A 269 44.39 -55.17 4.65
C ASP A 269 45.35 -56.04 5.48
N ASP A 270 45.45 -55.78 6.79
CA ASP A 270 46.31 -56.54 7.71
C ASP A 270 45.86 -58.02 7.80
N ASP A 271 44.54 -58.29 7.83
CA ASP A 271 44.00 -59.66 7.81
C ASP A 271 44.21 -60.36 6.47
N SER A 272 44.16 -59.63 5.35
CA SER A 272 44.44 -60.18 4.02
C SER A 272 45.90 -60.58 3.81
N LEU A 273 46.82 -59.98 4.56
CA LEU A 273 48.25 -60.31 4.57
C LEU A 273 48.59 -61.52 5.47
N MET A 274 47.65 -61.99 6.29
CA MET A 274 47.81 -63.19 7.14
C MET A 274 47.29 -64.48 6.50
N LEU A 275 46.73 -64.41 5.29
CA LEU A 275 46.32 -65.54 4.46
C LEU A 275 47.29 -65.74 3.29
#